data_AF-A0A522MSV8-F1
#
_entry.id   AF-A0A522MSV8-F1
#
_cell.length_a   1.000
_cell.length_b   1.000
_cell.length_c   1.000
_cell.angle_alpha   90.00
_cell.angle_beta   90.00
_cell.angle_gamma   90.00
#
_symmetry.space_group_name_H-M   'P 1'
#
loop_
_entity.id
_entity.type
_entity.pdbx_description
1 polymer ?
#
loop_
_entity_poly.entity_id
_entity_poly.type
_entity_poly.pdbx_seq_one_letter_code
_entity_poly.pdbx_strand_id
1 'polypeptide(L)'
;MQEGRTVNNLKYMRGVLDMFGINGAVAQGFYDKAPNTFKVMQHLVMAMDDVAKHAGKKTWFGRDKTEQVAAALAQNIERAIAAMRSDGIIAELVSAEDVRHQLQEQLAKFFEAFPTWVNAQIFATIFFSQDSSLQIVKDHMRALNRGDKGGTLYDKAKAASREIIIAGYREIARQAECAPSSKTSDDEIIEIYQIVATAFHEVAEIRGERLSAGIKNAIVLKFLQLKELDVSVDFFAEHLKYELDRYRASGLRDDYKREINLIKVLGLE
;
A
#
# COMPACT_ATOMS: atom_id res chain seq x y z
N MET A 1 7.36 46.78 8.75
CA MET A 1 7.29 45.65 7.79
C MET A 1 6.84 44.31 8.41
N GLN A 2 6.29 44.27 9.63
CA GLN A 2 5.80 43.03 10.26
C GLN A 2 4.27 42.82 10.16
N GLU A 3 3.47 43.88 10.01
CA GLU A 3 1.99 43.76 9.96
C GLU A 3 1.47 43.09 8.68
N GLY A 4 2.20 43.16 7.55
CA GLY A 4 1.74 42.59 6.28
C GLY A 4 1.79 41.05 6.19
N ARG A 5 2.61 40.37 7.01
CA ARG A 5 2.67 38.89 7.04
C ARG A 5 1.57 38.30 7.93
N THR A 6 1.19 38.99 8.99
CA THR A 6 0.16 38.52 9.94
C THR A 6 -1.23 38.53 9.28
N VAL A 7 -1.53 39.54 8.46
CA VAL A 7 -2.83 39.67 7.78
C VAL A 7 -3.01 38.64 6.65
N ASN A 8 -1.95 38.25 5.95
CA ASN A 8 -2.01 37.20 4.93
C ASN A 8 -2.17 35.78 5.54
N ASN A 9 -1.54 35.52 6.69
CA ASN A 9 -1.77 34.26 7.43
C ASN A 9 -3.20 34.15 7.97
N LEU A 10 -3.78 35.25 8.47
CA LEU A 10 -5.18 35.27 8.95
C LEU A 10 -6.19 35.03 7.81
N LYS A 11 -5.92 35.52 6.60
CA LYS A 11 -6.79 35.32 5.42
C LYS A 11 -6.71 33.88 4.89
N TYR A 12 -5.52 33.27 4.91
CA TYR A 12 -5.33 31.86 4.57
C TYR A 12 -5.97 30.94 5.62
N MET A 13 -5.86 31.27 6.91
CA MET A 13 -6.51 30.51 7.98
C MET A 13 -8.04 30.66 7.98
N ARG A 14 -8.59 31.82 7.62
CA ARG A 14 -10.05 32.00 7.50
C ARG A 14 -10.65 31.12 6.38
N GLY A 15 -9.92 30.98 5.26
CA GLY A 15 -10.31 30.05 4.19
C GLY A 15 -10.15 28.56 4.53
N VAL A 16 -9.30 28.23 5.51
CA VAL A 16 -9.13 26.87 6.05
C VAL A 16 -10.21 26.58 7.11
N LEU A 17 -10.55 27.56 7.95
CA LEU A 17 -11.63 27.50 8.94
C LEU A 17 -13.04 27.37 8.31
N ASP A 18 -13.31 28.08 7.22
CA ASP A 18 -14.57 27.95 6.46
C ASP A 18 -14.65 26.61 5.69
N MET A 19 -13.56 25.83 5.61
CA MET A 19 -13.47 24.56 4.88
C MET A 19 -13.87 23.34 5.73
N PHE A 20 -14.05 23.49 7.05
CA PHE A 20 -14.09 22.35 7.98
C PHE A 20 -15.47 21.77 8.35
N GLY A 21 -16.57 22.30 7.82
CA GLY A 21 -17.90 21.71 8.06
C GLY A 21 -18.21 21.43 9.54
N ILE A 22 -18.96 20.37 9.82
CA ILE A 22 -19.58 20.06 11.12
C ILE A 22 -18.57 19.85 12.28
N ASN A 23 -17.27 19.61 11.99
CA ASN A 23 -16.24 19.30 13.01
C ASN A 23 -15.15 20.38 13.19
N GLY A 24 -15.40 21.63 12.76
CA GLY A 24 -14.41 22.71 12.79
C GLY A 24 -13.72 22.97 14.14
N ALA A 25 -14.41 22.76 15.27
CA ALA A 25 -13.82 22.91 16.60
C ALA A 25 -12.79 21.82 16.95
N VAL A 26 -13.05 20.57 16.52
CA VAL A 26 -12.12 19.44 16.73
C VAL A 26 -10.87 19.62 15.87
N ALA A 27 -11.07 20.02 14.60
CA ALA A 27 -9.97 20.33 13.69
C ALA A 27 -9.10 21.48 14.20
N GLN A 28 -9.72 22.58 14.66
CA GLN A 28 -9.00 23.71 15.23
C GLN A 28 -8.24 23.32 16.51
N GLY A 29 -8.87 22.53 17.39
CA GLY A 29 -8.23 22.05 18.62
C GLY A 29 -7.02 21.15 18.37
N PHE A 30 -7.02 20.36 17.29
CA PHE A 30 -5.82 19.63 16.86
C PHE A 30 -4.77 20.60 16.31
N TYR A 31 -5.16 21.50 15.41
CA TYR A 31 -4.24 22.47 14.82
C TYR A 31 -3.53 23.34 15.86
N ASP A 32 -4.25 23.84 16.87
CA ASP A 32 -3.69 24.71 17.92
C ASP A 32 -2.64 24.00 18.77
N LYS A 33 -2.80 22.68 18.98
CA LYS A 33 -1.89 21.87 19.79
C LYS A 33 -0.69 21.35 19.00
N ALA A 34 -0.88 21.04 17.73
CA ALA A 34 0.13 20.39 16.90
C ALA A 34 0.04 20.85 15.43
N PRO A 35 0.40 22.12 15.14
CA PRO A 35 0.15 22.74 13.85
C PRO A 35 0.98 22.14 12.72
N ASN A 36 2.19 21.63 12.99
CA ASN A 36 3.02 20.99 11.98
C ASN A 36 2.51 19.58 11.67
N THR A 37 2.16 18.83 12.71
CA THR A 37 1.60 17.48 12.65
C THR A 37 0.28 17.51 11.89
N PHE A 38 -0.62 18.43 12.23
CA PHE A 38 -1.90 18.60 11.55
C PHE A 38 -1.73 18.78 10.03
N LYS A 39 -0.82 19.66 9.60
CA LYS A 39 -0.55 19.91 8.18
C LYS A 39 -0.04 18.66 7.48
N VAL A 40 0.91 17.94 8.09
CA VAL A 40 1.47 16.74 7.47
C VAL A 40 0.47 15.58 7.46
N MET A 41 -0.41 15.48 8.47
CA MET A 41 -1.47 14.47 8.49
C MET A 41 -2.41 14.58 7.29
N GLN A 42 -2.70 15.78 6.79
CA GLN A 42 -3.46 15.96 5.55
C GLN A 42 -2.78 15.24 4.38
N HIS A 43 -1.47 15.42 4.22
CA HIS A 43 -0.70 14.77 3.14
C HIS A 43 -0.54 13.27 3.35
N LEU A 44 -0.38 12.83 4.61
CA LEU A 44 -0.29 11.42 4.95
C LEU A 44 -1.60 10.69 4.62
N VAL A 45 -2.75 11.26 5.01
CA VAL A 45 -4.07 10.71 4.72
C VAL A 45 -4.35 10.68 3.22
N MET A 46 -3.97 11.71 2.47
CA MET A 46 -4.06 11.68 1.00
C MET A 46 -3.22 10.56 0.40
N ALA A 47 -1.98 10.36 0.88
CA ALA A 47 -1.13 9.29 0.40
C ALA A 47 -1.69 7.89 0.75
N MET A 48 -2.31 7.72 1.91
CA MET A 48 -3.01 6.49 2.30
C MET A 48 -4.21 6.22 1.40
N ASP A 49 -5.02 7.24 1.12
CA ASP A 49 -6.17 7.13 0.20
C ASP A 49 -5.70 6.80 -1.22
N ASP A 50 -4.59 7.39 -1.68
CA ASP A 50 -3.98 7.08 -2.98
C ASP A 50 -3.49 5.63 -3.03
N VAL A 51 -2.83 5.12 -1.98
CA VAL A 51 -2.44 3.71 -1.89
C VAL A 51 -3.67 2.82 -1.94
N ALA A 52 -4.70 3.09 -1.14
CA ALA A 52 -5.94 2.33 -1.16
C ALA A 52 -6.62 2.32 -2.54
N LYS A 53 -6.63 3.47 -3.23
CA LYS A 53 -7.23 3.64 -4.57
C LYS A 53 -6.41 3.00 -5.68
N HIS A 54 -5.08 2.96 -5.54
CA HIS A 54 -4.15 2.56 -6.57
C HIS A 54 -3.46 1.21 -6.33
N ALA A 55 -3.77 0.54 -5.23
CA ALA A 55 -3.39 -0.85 -5.00
C ALA A 55 -3.75 -1.71 -6.23
N GLY A 56 -2.71 -2.23 -6.89
CA GLY A 56 -2.82 -3.10 -8.06
C GLY A 56 -3.05 -2.40 -9.42
N LYS A 57 -2.87 -1.07 -9.53
CA LYS A 57 -2.97 -0.28 -10.78
C LYS A 57 -1.58 0.12 -11.33
N LYS A 58 -1.43 0.29 -12.65
CA LYS A 58 -0.23 0.86 -13.30
C LYS A 58 -0.44 2.32 -13.76
N THR A 59 0.65 3.04 -13.99
CA THR A 59 0.69 4.37 -14.62
C THR A 59 0.66 4.25 -16.15
N TRP A 60 0.39 5.35 -16.86
CA TRP A 60 0.32 5.39 -18.33
C TRP A 60 1.58 4.87 -19.06
N PHE A 61 2.72 4.81 -18.38
CA PHE A 61 3.99 4.26 -18.90
C PHE A 61 4.32 2.86 -18.35
N GLY A 62 3.33 2.11 -17.84
CA GLY A 62 3.52 0.73 -17.38
C GLY A 62 4.28 0.54 -16.07
N ARG A 63 4.67 1.62 -15.36
CA ARG A 63 5.20 1.52 -13.99
C ARG A 63 4.07 1.19 -13.03
N ASP A 64 4.31 0.31 -12.07
CA ASP A 64 3.36 0.00 -11.01
C ASP A 64 3.03 1.29 -10.25
N LYS A 65 1.77 1.73 -10.32
CA LYS A 65 1.33 2.94 -9.64
C LYS A 65 1.32 2.72 -8.14
N THR A 66 1.14 1.47 -7.69
CA THR A 66 1.25 1.03 -6.29
C THR A 66 2.61 1.36 -5.72
N GLU A 67 3.67 1.18 -6.51
CA GLU A 67 5.05 1.49 -6.14
C GLU A 67 5.25 2.99 -5.87
N GLN A 68 4.75 3.82 -6.79
CA GLN A 68 4.86 5.27 -6.69
C GLN A 68 4.06 5.83 -5.50
N VAL A 69 2.84 5.34 -5.29
CA VAL A 69 2.00 5.77 -4.16
C VAL A 69 2.51 5.24 -2.83
N ALA A 70 3.13 4.05 -2.79
CA ALA A 70 3.77 3.51 -1.60
C ALA A 70 5.02 4.32 -1.20
N ALA A 71 5.83 4.75 -2.17
CA ALA A 71 6.96 5.65 -1.91
C ALA A 71 6.49 7.01 -1.35
N ALA A 72 5.40 7.55 -1.91
CA ALA A 72 4.78 8.78 -1.39
C ALA A 72 4.24 8.61 0.03
N LEU A 73 3.59 7.47 0.33
CA LEU A 73 3.12 7.16 1.68
C LEU A 73 4.29 7.18 2.69
N ALA A 74 5.38 6.50 2.37
CA ALA A 74 6.52 6.43 3.28
C ALA A 74 7.20 7.79 3.52
N GLN A 75 7.35 8.61 2.47
CA GLN A 75 7.85 9.98 2.64
C GLN A 75 6.95 10.82 3.55
N ASN A 76 5.62 10.62 3.48
CA ASN A 76 4.69 11.32 4.34
C ASN A 76 4.71 10.79 5.79
N ILE A 77 4.99 9.50 6.02
CA ILE A 77 5.23 8.96 7.36
C ILE A 77 6.47 9.60 7.98
N GLU A 78 7.57 9.71 7.24
CA GLU A 78 8.79 10.38 7.70
C GLU A 78 8.55 11.85 8.06
N ARG A 79 7.87 12.59 7.18
CA ARG A 79 7.49 13.98 7.46
C ARG A 79 6.60 14.09 8.68
N ALA A 80 5.68 13.13 8.88
CA ALA A 80 4.77 13.12 10.02
C ALA A 80 5.56 12.94 11.32
N ILE A 81 6.49 11.97 11.36
CA ILE A 81 7.36 11.75 12.53
C ILE A 81 8.20 13.00 12.84
N ALA A 82 8.80 13.62 11.81
CA ALA A 82 9.56 14.86 11.99
C ALA A 82 8.70 16.02 12.52
N ALA A 83 7.48 16.18 12.00
CA ALA A 83 6.54 17.19 12.46
C ALA A 83 6.05 16.93 13.90
N MET A 84 5.78 15.66 14.24
CA MET A 84 5.40 15.24 15.59
C MET A 84 6.51 15.51 16.60
N ARG A 85 7.78 15.36 16.21
CA ARG A 85 8.92 15.78 17.04
C ARG A 85 8.98 17.30 17.20
N SER A 86 8.80 18.04 16.11
CA SER A 86 8.77 19.50 16.15
C SER A 86 7.64 20.06 17.03
N ASP A 87 6.52 19.37 17.10
CA ASP A 87 5.37 19.72 17.95
C ASP A 87 5.48 19.12 19.37
N GLY A 88 6.54 18.38 19.68
CA GLY A 88 6.77 17.78 21.00
C GLY A 88 5.86 16.60 21.34
N ILE A 89 5.17 16.00 20.36
CA ILE A 89 4.35 14.78 20.53
C ILE A 89 5.26 13.56 20.74
N ILE A 90 6.37 13.52 20.02
CA ILE A 90 7.36 12.45 20.09
C ILE A 90 8.70 13.04 20.55
N ALA A 91 9.33 12.46 21.57
CA ALA A 91 10.70 12.82 21.95
C ALA A 91 11.74 12.29 20.94
N GLU A 92 12.95 12.86 20.91
CA GLU A 92 13.99 12.45 19.96
C GLU A 92 14.39 10.96 20.10
N LEU A 93 14.37 10.44 21.33
CA LEU A 93 14.82 9.08 21.69
C LEU A 93 13.68 8.22 22.23
N VAL A 94 12.64 8.00 21.43
CA VAL A 94 11.54 7.06 21.74
C VAL A 94 11.76 5.69 21.07
N SER A 95 10.99 4.68 21.44
CA SER A 95 10.99 3.39 20.72
C SER A 95 10.18 3.46 19.41
N ALA A 96 10.36 2.50 18.52
CA ALA A 96 9.58 2.41 17.29
C ALA A 96 8.11 2.06 17.55
N GLU A 97 7.88 1.27 18.59
CA GLU A 97 6.57 0.94 19.12
C GLU A 97 5.84 2.21 19.56
N ASP A 98 6.53 3.11 20.28
CA ASP A 98 5.97 4.40 20.70
C ASP A 98 5.71 5.33 19.50
N VAL A 99 6.62 5.40 18.52
CA VAL A 99 6.40 6.18 17.30
C VAL A 99 5.19 5.67 16.53
N ARG A 100 5.06 4.34 16.36
CA ARG A 100 3.92 3.72 15.71
C ARG A 100 2.62 4.03 16.45
N HIS A 101 2.64 3.88 17.77
CA HIS A 101 1.49 4.17 18.62
C HIS A 101 1.06 5.64 18.49
N GLN A 102 2.02 6.56 18.56
CA GLN A 102 1.75 7.99 18.40
C GLN A 102 1.22 8.34 16.99
N LEU A 103 1.74 7.73 15.92
CA LEU A 103 1.18 7.90 14.58
C LEU A 103 -0.29 7.45 14.52
N GLN A 104 -0.62 6.30 15.11
CA GLN A 104 -1.99 5.81 15.19
C GLN A 104 -2.90 6.77 15.98
N GLU A 105 -2.45 7.27 17.12
CA GLU A 105 -3.21 8.23 17.93
C GLU A 105 -3.49 9.54 17.16
N GLN A 106 -2.50 10.07 16.45
CA GLN A 106 -2.68 11.32 15.71
C GLN A 106 -3.57 11.13 14.47
N LEU A 107 -3.48 9.98 13.80
CA LEU A 107 -4.40 9.62 12.71
C LEU A 107 -5.83 9.47 13.22
N ALA A 108 -6.05 8.84 14.38
CA ALA A 108 -7.37 8.73 14.98
C ALA A 108 -7.99 10.11 15.26
N LYS A 109 -7.22 11.03 15.89
CA LYS A 109 -7.65 12.42 16.10
C LYS A 109 -7.93 13.15 14.78
N PHE A 110 -7.13 12.89 13.75
CA PHE A 110 -7.35 13.45 12.43
C PHE A 110 -8.66 12.94 11.82
N PHE A 111 -8.92 11.64 11.86
CA PHE A 111 -10.14 11.06 11.28
C PHE A 111 -11.40 11.44 12.04
N GLU A 112 -11.31 11.68 13.36
CA GLU A 112 -12.40 12.28 14.14
C GLU A 112 -12.77 13.67 13.61
N ALA A 113 -11.76 14.50 13.32
CA ALA A 113 -11.97 15.82 12.71
C ALA A 113 -12.44 15.73 11.24
N PHE A 114 -12.03 14.68 10.51
CA PHE A 114 -12.26 14.52 9.06
C PHE A 114 -12.79 13.12 8.69
N PRO A 115 -14.04 12.78 9.03
CA PRO A 115 -14.58 11.43 8.88
C PRO A 115 -14.78 10.99 7.42
N THR A 116 -14.70 11.91 6.45
CA THR A 116 -14.95 11.64 5.02
C THR A 116 -13.85 10.82 4.35
N TRP A 117 -12.68 10.66 4.98
CA TRP A 117 -11.55 9.89 4.44
C TRP A 117 -11.65 8.38 4.71
N VAL A 118 -12.75 7.77 4.29
CA VAL A 118 -13.09 6.38 4.63
C VAL A 118 -12.03 5.37 4.16
N ASN A 119 -11.51 5.50 2.93
CA ASN A 119 -10.49 4.57 2.43
C ASN A 119 -9.18 4.68 3.21
N ALA A 120 -8.77 5.89 3.57
CA ALA A 120 -7.56 6.12 4.34
C ALA A 120 -7.70 5.57 5.77
N GLN A 121 -8.89 5.67 6.37
CA GLN A 121 -9.18 5.05 7.67
C GLN A 121 -9.01 3.54 7.61
N ILE A 122 -9.66 2.88 6.65
CA ILE A 122 -9.56 1.43 6.44
C ILE A 122 -8.10 1.04 6.19
N PHE A 123 -7.40 1.76 5.32
CA PHE A 123 -5.99 1.52 5.04
C PHE A 123 -5.12 1.66 6.28
N ALA A 124 -5.31 2.73 7.07
CA ALA A 124 -4.53 2.96 8.29
C ALA A 124 -4.75 1.84 9.32
N THR A 125 -6.00 1.40 9.52
CA THR A 125 -6.31 0.28 10.41
C THR A 125 -5.56 -0.98 10.02
N ILE A 126 -5.60 -1.35 8.73
CA ILE A 126 -4.92 -2.55 8.20
C ILE A 126 -3.40 -2.38 8.24
N PHE A 127 -2.89 -1.23 7.82
CA PHE A 127 -1.45 -0.97 7.77
C PHE A 127 -0.82 -1.07 9.16
N PHE A 128 -1.40 -0.40 10.16
CA PHE A 128 -0.82 -0.36 11.50
C PHE A 128 -1.13 -1.57 12.39
N SER A 129 -2.07 -2.44 12.01
CA SER A 129 -2.29 -3.73 12.69
C SER A 129 -1.19 -4.76 12.38
N GLN A 130 -0.42 -4.56 11.31
CA GLN A 130 0.62 -5.48 10.88
C GLN A 130 1.98 -5.16 11.53
N ASP A 131 2.74 -6.21 11.89
CA ASP A 131 4.13 -6.07 12.38
C ASP A 131 5.08 -5.47 11.33
N SER A 132 4.73 -5.60 10.05
CA SER A 132 5.44 -4.96 8.93
C SER A 132 5.50 -3.43 9.08
N SER A 133 4.44 -2.80 9.59
CA SER A 133 4.43 -1.35 9.85
C SER A 133 5.41 -0.95 10.95
N LEU A 134 5.54 -1.78 11.99
CA LEU A 134 6.51 -1.56 13.06
C LEU A 134 7.94 -1.70 12.52
N GLN A 135 8.18 -2.64 11.61
CA GLN A 135 9.47 -2.81 10.98
C GLN A 135 9.85 -1.60 10.11
N ILE A 136 8.90 -1.02 9.37
CA ILE A 136 9.10 0.23 8.62
C ILE A 136 9.51 1.38 9.54
N VAL A 137 8.84 1.53 10.69
CA VAL A 137 9.18 2.56 11.69
C VAL A 137 10.55 2.29 12.33
N LYS A 138 10.85 1.04 12.70
CA LYS A 138 12.16 0.63 13.26
C LYS A 138 13.30 0.96 12.31
N ASP A 139 13.15 0.66 11.04
CA ASP A 139 14.19 0.87 10.05
C ASP A 139 14.38 2.35 9.71
N HIS A 140 13.31 3.15 9.74
CA HIS A 140 13.42 4.61 9.63
C HIS A 140 14.18 5.21 10.82
N MET A 141 13.86 4.79 12.04
CA MET A 141 14.57 5.26 13.23
C MET A 141 16.05 4.87 13.23
N ARG A 142 16.37 3.66 12.75
CA ARG A 142 17.76 3.23 12.53
C ARG A 142 18.47 4.08 11.47
N ALA A 143 17.78 4.49 10.40
CA ALA A 143 18.36 5.34 9.35
C ALA A 143 18.64 6.77 9.85
N LEU A 144 17.70 7.37 10.59
CA LEU A 144 17.89 8.68 11.23
C LEU A 144 19.06 8.67 12.23
N ASN A 145 19.24 7.59 12.98
CA ASN A 145 20.31 7.44 13.95
C ASN A 145 21.69 7.14 13.33
N ARG A 146 21.75 6.69 12.06
CA ARG A 146 23.01 6.33 11.38
C ARG A 146 23.48 7.34 10.33
N GLY A 147 22.66 8.33 9.97
CA GLY A 147 22.99 9.30 8.91
C GLY A 147 23.14 8.66 7.52
N ASP A 148 22.59 7.46 7.33
CA ASP A 148 22.88 6.60 6.18
C ASP A 148 21.83 6.74 5.06
N LYS A 149 22.28 6.93 3.81
CA LYS A 149 21.47 7.09 2.59
C LYS A 149 21.36 5.76 1.80
N GLY A 150 21.15 4.63 2.48
CA GLY A 150 21.20 3.29 1.88
C GLY A 150 19.85 2.62 1.62
N GLY A 151 19.55 2.33 0.35
CA GLY A 151 18.41 1.55 -0.16
C GLY A 151 17.12 2.36 -0.27
N THR A 152 16.61 2.55 -1.48
CA THR A 152 15.38 3.34 -1.66
C THR A 152 14.23 2.64 -0.95
N LEU A 153 13.31 3.41 -0.37
CA LEU A 153 12.14 2.88 0.33
C LEU A 153 11.25 2.01 -0.60
N TYR A 154 11.41 2.20 -1.91
CA TYR A 154 10.95 1.31 -2.96
C TYR A 154 11.48 -0.13 -2.80
N ASP A 155 12.79 -0.31 -2.62
CA ASP A 155 13.41 -1.62 -2.44
C ASP A 155 12.84 -2.34 -1.21
N LYS A 156 12.44 -1.58 -0.19
CA LYS A 156 11.86 -2.07 1.07
C LYS A 156 10.37 -2.41 0.95
N ALA A 157 9.57 -1.59 0.27
CA ALA A 157 8.16 -1.88 0.00
C ALA A 157 7.99 -3.08 -0.95
N LYS A 158 8.90 -3.20 -1.94
CA LYS A 158 9.00 -4.36 -2.83
C LYS A 158 9.34 -5.63 -2.07
N ALA A 159 10.25 -5.56 -1.10
CA ALA A 159 10.55 -6.68 -0.21
C ALA A 159 9.33 -7.10 0.63
N ALA A 160 8.61 -6.15 1.24
CA ALA A 160 7.41 -6.45 2.03
C ALA A 160 6.28 -7.07 1.19
N SER A 161 6.03 -6.54 -0.01
CA SER A 161 5.04 -7.12 -0.94
C SER A 161 5.44 -8.53 -1.38
N ARG A 162 6.74 -8.76 -1.60
CA ARG A 162 7.27 -10.08 -1.97
C ARG A 162 6.96 -11.12 -0.90
N GLU A 163 7.22 -10.82 0.38
CA GLU A 163 6.92 -11.74 1.48
C GLU A 163 5.42 -12.09 1.57
N ILE A 164 4.53 -11.10 1.39
CA ILE A 164 3.07 -11.34 1.41
C ILE A 164 2.64 -12.24 0.25
N ILE A 165 3.19 -12.01 -0.94
CA ILE A 165 2.87 -12.81 -2.13
C ILE A 165 3.30 -14.27 -1.91
N ILE A 166 4.54 -14.49 -1.46
CA ILE A 166 5.07 -15.82 -1.18
C ILE A 166 4.24 -16.50 -0.09
N ALA A 167 4.11 -15.87 1.07
CA ALA A 167 3.38 -16.44 2.20
C ALA A 167 1.93 -16.77 1.84
N GLY A 168 1.25 -15.88 1.12
CA GLY A 168 -0.13 -16.07 0.69
C GLY A 168 -0.30 -17.30 -0.20
N TYR A 169 0.55 -17.49 -1.22
CA TYR A 169 0.47 -18.68 -2.07
C TYR A 169 0.88 -19.96 -1.34
N ARG A 170 1.88 -19.89 -0.46
CA ARG A 170 2.27 -21.03 0.38
C ARG A 170 1.15 -21.47 1.31
N GLU A 171 0.42 -20.52 1.88
CA GLU A 171 -0.70 -20.83 2.77
C GLU A 171 -1.89 -21.40 2.02
N ILE A 172 -2.21 -20.90 0.81
CA ILE A 172 -3.22 -21.52 -0.06
C ILE A 172 -2.82 -22.95 -0.42
N ALA A 173 -1.57 -23.14 -0.86
CA ALA A 173 -1.02 -24.45 -1.20
C ALA A 173 -1.14 -25.43 -0.04
N ARG A 174 -0.83 -24.98 1.18
CA ARG A 174 -0.95 -25.77 2.40
C ARG A 174 -2.40 -26.13 2.73
N GLN A 175 -3.33 -25.17 2.65
CA GLN A 175 -4.74 -25.39 2.98
C GLN A 175 -5.47 -26.29 1.97
N ALA A 176 -5.12 -26.17 0.69
CA ALA A 176 -5.79 -26.86 -0.41
C ALA A 176 -4.99 -28.06 -0.95
N GLU A 177 -3.88 -28.43 -0.29
CA GLU A 177 -2.97 -29.52 -0.67
C GLU A 177 -2.60 -29.47 -2.17
N CYS A 178 -2.19 -28.29 -2.63
CA CYS A 178 -1.90 -28.02 -4.03
C CYS A 178 -0.58 -27.26 -4.20
N ALA A 179 -0.16 -27.03 -5.45
CA ALA A 179 0.99 -26.19 -5.75
C ALA A 179 0.69 -24.68 -5.52
N PRO A 180 1.71 -23.84 -5.20
CA PRO A 180 3.14 -24.17 -5.19
C PRO A 180 3.61 -24.97 -3.97
N SER A 181 4.21 -26.15 -4.21
CA SER A 181 4.90 -26.97 -3.22
C SER A 181 6.38 -26.57 -3.11
N SER A 182 7.16 -27.30 -2.32
CA SER A 182 8.61 -27.08 -2.20
C SER A 182 9.39 -27.20 -3.52
N LYS A 183 8.76 -27.71 -4.59
CA LYS A 183 9.34 -27.76 -5.94
C LYS A 183 9.45 -26.40 -6.62
N THR A 184 8.53 -25.47 -6.34
CA THR A 184 8.62 -24.09 -6.84
C THR A 184 9.31 -23.25 -5.77
N SER A 185 10.44 -22.62 -6.10
CA SER A 185 11.13 -21.72 -5.17
C SER A 185 10.37 -20.40 -4.97
N ASP A 186 10.72 -19.66 -3.92
CA ASP A 186 10.09 -18.37 -3.62
C ASP A 186 10.40 -17.31 -4.69
N ASP A 187 11.59 -17.37 -5.32
CA ASP A 187 11.93 -16.55 -6.47
C ASP A 187 11.07 -16.87 -7.68
N GLU A 188 10.86 -18.16 -7.98
CA GLU A 188 9.98 -18.59 -9.07
C GLU A 188 8.52 -18.18 -8.82
N ILE A 189 8.04 -18.21 -7.57
CA ILE A 189 6.71 -17.71 -7.23
C ILE A 189 6.56 -16.23 -7.63
N ILE A 190 7.58 -15.41 -7.33
CA ILE A 190 7.58 -13.98 -7.64
C ILE A 190 7.70 -13.74 -9.15
N GLU A 191 8.54 -14.50 -9.84
CA GLU A 191 8.69 -14.42 -11.30
C GLU A 191 7.37 -14.74 -12.01
N ILE A 192 6.75 -15.87 -11.66
CA ILE A 192 5.45 -16.29 -12.23
C ILE A 192 4.37 -15.25 -11.91
N TYR A 193 4.33 -14.74 -10.68
CA TYR A 193 3.41 -13.68 -10.30
C TYR A 193 3.57 -12.45 -11.21
N GLN A 194 4.80 -11.95 -11.39
CA GLN A 194 5.08 -10.76 -12.18
C GLN A 194 4.72 -10.94 -13.65
N ILE A 195 5.10 -12.06 -14.25
CA ILE A 195 4.84 -12.38 -15.66
C ILE A 195 3.32 -12.47 -15.90
N VAL A 196 2.63 -13.31 -15.14
CA VAL A 196 1.21 -13.61 -15.36
C VAL A 196 0.33 -12.41 -15.03
N ALA A 197 0.55 -11.77 -13.87
CA ALA A 197 -0.26 -10.62 -13.47
C ALA A 197 -0.06 -9.42 -14.41
N THR A 198 1.14 -9.25 -14.98
CA THR A 198 1.40 -8.22 -15.99
C THR A 198 0.70 -8.52 -17.31
N ALA A 199 0.87 -9.73 -17.84
CA ALA A 199 0.31 -10.06 -19.15
C ALA A 199 -1.22 -10.00 -19.17
N PHE A 200 -1.89 -10.51 -18.13
CA PHE A 200 -3.35 -10.42 -18.03
C PHE A 200 -3.84 -9.00 -17.82
N HIS A 201 -3.07 -8.16 -17.13
CA HIS A 201 -3.41 -6.75 -16.98
C HIS A 201 -3.38 -6.00 -18.33
N GLU A 202 -2.38 -6.27 -19.17
CA GLU A 202 -2.29 -5.66 -20.51
C GLU A 202 -3.47 -6.06 -21.39
N VAL A 203 -3.88 -7.33 -21.37
CA VAL A 203 -5.07 -7.78 -22.12
C VAL A 203 -6.36 -7.16 -21.57
N ALA A 204 -6.48 -7.01 -20.25
CA ALA A 204 -7.62 -6.33 -19.64
C ALA A 204 -7.73 -4.87 -20.11
N GLU A 205 -6.61 -4.16 -20.18
CA GLU A 205 -6.57 -2.78 -20.68
C GLU A 205 -7.02 -2.68 -22.14
N ILE A 206 -6.54 -3.58 -23.01
CA ILE A 206 -6.98 -3.66 -24.41
C ILE A 206 -8.49 -3.85 -24.52
N ARG A 207 -9.08 -4.61 -23.58
CA ARG A 207 -10.52 -4.87 -23.51
C ARG A 207 -11.32 -3.76 -22.83
N GLY A 208 -10.67 -2.73 -22.28
CA GLY A 208 -11.33 -1.72 -21.46
C GLY A 208 -11.88 -2.25 -20.14
N GLU A 209 -11.35 -3.39 -19.66
CA GLU A 209 -11.72 -4.04 -18.41
C GLU A 209 -10.71 -3.72 -17.30
N ARG A 210 -11.14 -3.86 -16.05
CA ARG A 210 -10.25 -3.75 -14.89
C ARG A 210 -10.28 -5.02 -14.07
N LEU A 211 -9.14 -5.69 -13.94
CA LEU A 211 -8.98 -6.85 -13.06
C LEU A 211 -8.63 -6.41 -11.64
N SER A 212 -9.36 -6.94 -10.66
CA SER A 212 -9.01 -6.80 -9.25
C SER A 212 -7.72 -7.56 -8.93
N ALA A 213 -7.06 -7.20 -7.82
CA ALA A 213 -5.93 -7.97 -7.32
C ALA A 213 -6.33 -9.43 -7.02
N GLY A 214 -7.55 -9.64 -6.52
CA GLY A 214 -8.09 -10.97 -6.24
C GLY A 214 -8.20 -11.87 -7.46
N ILE A 215 -8.68 -11.33 -8.59
CA ILE A 215 -8.72 -12.06 -9.86
C ILE A 215 -7.30 -12.38 -10.35
N LYS A 216 -6.38 -11.41 -10.30
CA LYS A 216 -4.98 -11.62 -10.70
C LYS A 216 -4.32 -12.73 -9.87
N ASN A 217 -4.58 -12.76 -8.56
CA ASN A 217 -4.04 -13.80 -7.69
C ASN A 217 -4.62 -15.18 -8.01
N ALA A 218 -5.90 -15.26 -8.36
CA ALA A 218 -6.54 -16.50 -8.78
C ALA A 218 -5.91 -17.06 -10.07
N ILE A 219 -5.62 -16.18 -11.03
CA ILE A 219 -4.94 -16.56 -12.28
C ILE A 219 -3.51 -17.02 -11.97
N VAL A 220 -2.73 -16.25 -11.20
CA VAL A 220 -1.35 -16.62 -10.86
C VAL A 220 -1.29 -17.98 -10.15
N LEU A 221 -2.18 -18.27 -9.21
CA LEU A 221 -2.23 -19.57 -8.53
C LEU A 221 -2.36 -20.72 -9.55
N LYS A 222 -3.17 -20.55 -10.60
CA LYS A 222 -3.32 -21.55 -11.65
C LYS A 222 -2.04 -21.77 -12.44
N PHE A 223 -1.29 -20.71 -12.72
CA PHE A 223 0.02 -20.81 -13.39
C PHE A 223 1.11 -21.40 -12.49
N LEU A 224 1.06 -21.14 -11.17
CA LEU A 224 1.94 -21.81 -10.20
C LEU A 224 1.65 -23.32 -10.15
N GLN A 225 0.38 -23.71 -10.20
CA GLN A 225 -0.01 -25.11 -10.28
C GLN A 225 0.45 -25.75 -11.60
N LEU A 226 0.26 -25.04 -12.71
CA LEU A 226 0.68 -25.47 -14.04
C LEU A 226 2.19 -25.75 -14.11
N LYS A 227 2.99 -24.90 -13.46
CA LYS A 227 4.46 -25.02 -13.43
C LYS A 227 4.91 -26.36 -12.81
N GLU A 228 4.22 -26.84 -11.78
CA GLU A 228 4.58 -28.10 -11.11
C GLU A 228 3.97 -29.36 -11.75
N LEU A 229 3.07 -29.19 -12.74
CA LEU A 229 2.51 -30.32 -13.48
C LEU A 229 3.48 -30.93 -14.51
N ASP A 230 4.71 -30.43 -14.59
CA ASP A 230 5.84 -30.95 -15.40
C ASP A 230 5.45 -31.25 -16.86
N VAL A 231 4.61 -30.39 -17.41
CA VAL A 231 4.26 -30.41 -18.84
C VAL A 231 5.38 -29.64 -19.54
N SER A 232 5.99 -30.24 -20.58
CA SER A 232 7.18 -29.83 -21.37
C SER A 232 7.68 -28.38 -21.21
N VAL A 233 8.99 -28.15 -21.31
CA VAL A 233 9.67 -26.83 -21.16
C VAL A 233 8.93 -25.63 -21.79
N ASP A 234 8.34 -25.79 -22.99
CA ASP A 234 7.65 -24.70 -23.71
C ASP A 234 6.19 -24.47 -23.30
N PHE A 235 5.60 -25.39 -22.53
CA PHE A 235 4.16 -25.42 -22.25
C PHE A 235 3.67 -24.23 -21.43
N PHE A 236 4.47 -23.72 -20.48
CA PHE A 236 4.07 -22.56 -19.69
C PHE A 236 3.82 -21.32 -20.58
N ALA A 237 4.75 -21.04 -21.49
CA ALA A 237 4.67 -19.89 -22.39
C ALA A 237 3.54 -20.04 -23.41
N GLU A 238 3.39 -21.24 -23.98
CA GLU A 238 2.29 -21.56 -24.90
C GLU A 238 0.93 -21.46 -24.22
N HIS A 239 0.80 -21.97 -23.00
CA HIS A 239 -0.44 -21.90 -22.24
C HIS A 239 -0.78 -20.47 -21.82
N LEU A 240 0.22 -19.69 -21.40
CA LEU A 240 0.03 -18.26 -21.10
C LEU A 240 -0.49 -17.53 -22.33
N LYS A 241 0.15 -17.72 -23.49
CA LYS A 241 -0.31 -17.12 -24.75
C LYS A 241 -1.74 -17.54 -25.09
N TYR A 242 -2.05 -18.83 -24.98
CA TYR A 242 -3.38 -19.35 -25.24
C TYR A 242 -4.45 -18.71 -24.34
N GLU A 243 -4.20 -18.60 -23.04
CA GLU A 243 -5.14 -17.99 -22.10
C GLU A 243 -5.32 -16.48 -22.34
N LEU A 244 -4.24 -15.77 -22.72
CA LEU A 244 -4.30 -14.35 -23.08
C LEU A 244 -5.09 -14.11 -24.38
N ASP A 245 -4.88 -14.94 -25.40
CA ASP A 245 -5.60 -14.85 -26.68
C ASP A 245 -7.09 -15.17 -26.49
N ARG A 246 -7.41 -16.18 -25.67
CA ARG A 246 -8.78 -16.47 -25.26
C ARG A 246 -9.39 -15.29 -24.50
N TYR A 247 -8.68 -14.75 -23.51
CA TYR A 247 -9.17 -13.62 -22.74
C TYR A 247 -9.48 -12.44 -23.67
N ARG A 248 -8.56 -12.14 -24.61
CA ARG A 248 -8.73 -11.10 -25.62
C ARG A 248 -9.98 -11.30 -26.46
N ALA A 249 -10.27 -12.52 -26.91
CA ALA A 249 -11.42 -12.82 -27.77
C ALA A 249 -12.75 -12.87 -27.00
N SER A 250 -12.78 -13.51 -25.84
CA SER A 250 -14.02 -14.03 -25.25
C SER A 250 -14.21 -13.68 -23.76
N GLY A 251 -13.29 -12.94 -23.14
CA GLY A 251 -13.34 -12.63 -21.71
C GLY A 251 -12.71 -13.71 -20.83
N LEU A 252 -12.56 -13.40 -19.53
CA LEU A 252 -11.95 -14.32 -18.56
C LEU A 252 -12.79 -15.58 -18.39
N ARG A 253 -12.12 -16.70 -18.18
CA ARG A 253 -12.77 -17.93 -17.74
C ARG A 253 -13.46 -17.74 -16.39
N ASP A 254 -14.54 -18.48 -16.18
CA ASP A 254 -15.34 -18.37 -14.96
C ASP A 254 -14.57 -18.81 -13.71
N ASP A 255 -13.63 -19.75 -13.82
CA ASP A 255 -12.80 -20.19 -12.72
C ASP A 255 -11.80 -19.11 -12.25
N TYR A 256 -11.36 -18.21 -13.14
CA TYR A 256 -10.54 -17.04 -12.78
C TYR A 256 -11.32 -15.95 -12.05
N LYS A 257 -12.65 -15.94 -12.10
CA LYS A 257 -13.49 -14.94 -11.44
C LYS A 257 -13.63 -15.19 -9.93
N ARG A 258 -13.13 -16.32 -9.42
CA ARG A 258 -13.10 -16.63 -7.99
C ARG A 258 -11.91 -15.91 -7.35
N GLU A 259 -12.18 -14.73 -6.81
CA GLU A 259 -11.13 -13.88 -6.23
C GLU A 259 -10.38 -14.53 -5.08
N ILE A 260 -9.05 -14.36 -5.08
CA ILE A 260 -8.16 -14.78 -3.99
C ILE A 260 -7.55 -13.55 -3.34
N ASN A 261 -7.94 -13.26 -2.10
CA ASN A 261 -7.28 -12.25 -1.31
C ASN A 261 -6.16 -12.88 -0.46
N LEU A 262 -4.90 -12.64 -0.83
CA LEU A 262 -3.74 -13.17 -0.11
C LEU A 262 -3.67 -12.65 1.33
N ILE A 263 -4.13 -11.43 1.58
CA ILE A 263 -4.17 -10.83 2.94
C ILE A 263 -5.18 -11.60 3.80
N LYS A 264 -6.35 -11.93 3.25
CA LYS A 264 -7.38 -12.74 3.91
C LYS A 264 -6.89 -14.12 4.29
N VAL A 265 -6.24 -14.78 3.33
CA VAL A 265 -5.69 -16.13 3.52
C VAL A 265 -4.74 -16.16 4.71
N LEU A 266 -3.94 -15.10 4.86
CA LEU A 266 -2.98 -14.95 5.94
C LEU A 266 -3.61 -14.49 7.26
N GLY A 267 -4.92 -14.25 7.31
CA GLY A 267 -5.59 -13.74 8.51
C GLY A 267 -5.20 -12.31 8.88
N LEU A 268 -4.82 -11.51 7.88
CA LEU A 268 -4.31 -10.14 8.05
C LEU A 268 -5.38 -9.06 7.75
N GLU A 269 -6.66 -9.44 7.71
CA GLU A 269 -7.83 -8.55 7.51
C GLU A 269 -8.34 -7.94 8.81
#